data_AF-A0A7Y3AS46-F1
#
_entry.id   AF-A0A7Y3AS46-F1
#
_cell.length_a   1.000
_cell.length_b   1.000
_cell.length_c   1.000
_cell.angle_alpha   90.00
_cell.angle_beta   90.00
_cell.angle_gamma   90.00
#
_symmetry.space_group_name_H-M   'P 1'
#
loop_
_entity.id
_entity.type
_entity.pdbx_description
1 polymer ?
#
loop_
_entity_poly.entity_id
_entity_poly.type
_entity_poly.pdbx_seq_one_letter_code
_entity_poly.pdbx_strand_id
1 'polypeptide(L)'
;MKKLFTLWALIIVPLICFAQELTGIDEIAPFSEGLAAIRKGNEWGFINKEGQLVIEFRDDLVWNKLANTSINDVSGIRFPQFKNGRCMIKRIMEEEEIVTYGFINPEGKVIIEPEYLNLTEFNEGYAVGILVTKDFRGKNNFQLNIYDYKFSEVLLDTKGDIMLLINKRDGISMSKRRYELPELRAKFLSVKSLAVKLPSNKWELRKLEL
;
A
#
# COMPACT_ATOMS: atom_id res chain seq x y z
N MET A 1 -55.28 50.95 -11.71
CA MET A 1 -54.36 50.18 -12.59
C MET A 1 -53.62 49.16 -11.73
N LYS A 2 -53.85 47.88 -12.02
CA LYS A 2 -53.16 46.73 -11.44
C LYS A 2 -51.68 46.79 -11.81
N LYS A 3 -50.78 46.57 -10.83
CA LYS A 3 -49.84 45.44 -10.81
C LYS A 3 -48.96 45.50 -9.56
N LEU A 4 -49.37 44.71 -8.57
CA LEU A 4 -48.58 44.13 -7.52
C LEU A 4 -47.96 42.84 -8.09
N PHE A 5 -46.63 42.69 -8.06
CA PHE A 5 -45.89 41.41 -8.14
C PHE A 5 -44.47 41.69 -7.60
N THR A 6 -44.24 41.67 -6.28
CA THR A 6 -43.75 40.49 -5.52
C THR A 6 -42.78 39.63 -6.34
N LEU A 7 -41.48 39.69 -6.06
CA LEU A 7 -40.80 38.73 -5.18
C LEU A 7 -39.28 38.95 -5.30
N TRP A 8 -38.71 39.68 -4.33
CA TRP A 8 -37.32 39.45 -3.94
C TRP A 8 -37.27 38.10 -3.23
N ALA A 9 -37.17 37.01 -3.99
CA ALA A 9 -36.50 35.81 -3.51
C ALA A 9 -35.13 35.87 -4.21
N LEU A 10 -34.09 36.48 -3.64
CA LEU A 10 -33.33 35.83 -2.57
C LEU A 10 -33.55 34.32 -2.62
N ILE A 11 -33.11 33.72 -3.72
CA ILE A 11 -32.63 32.35 -3.74
C ILE A 11 -31.37 32.36 -2.84
N ILE A 12 -31.58 32.56 -1.54
CA ILE A 12 -30.77 31.92 -0.53
C ILE A 12 -31.19 30.48 -0.69
N VAL A 13 -30.55 29.74 -1.62
CA VAL A 13 -30.47 28.30 -1.41
C VAL A 13 -29.84 28.21 -0.02
N PRO A 14 -30.53 27.70 1.01
CA PRO A 14 -29.81 27.40 2.22
C PRO A 14 -28.72 26.45 1.76
N LEU A 15 -27.45 26.81 1.98
CA LEU A 15 -26.41 25.80 2.03
C LEU A 15 -26.86 24.86 3.14
N ILE A 16 -27.69 23.88 2.78
CA ILE A 16 -27.99 22.76 3.64
C ILE A 16 -26.68 22.01 3.62
N CYS A 17 -25.80 22.38 4.56
CA CYS A 17 -24.67 21.58 4.94
C CYS A 17 -25.26 20.29 5.49
N PHE A 18 -25.57 19.33 4.62
CA PHE A 18 -25.81 17.98 5.04
C PHE A 18 -24.51 17.53 5.70
N ALA A 19 -24.50 17.47 7.03
CA ALA A 19 -23.44 16.79 7.75
C ALA A 19 -23.50 15.32 7.31
N GLN A 20 -22.43 14.83 6.71
CA GLN A 20 -22.33 13.41 6.37
C GLN A 20 -22.37 12.62 7.67
N GLU A 21 -23.39 11.77 7.84
CA GLU A 21 -23.48 10.88 8.99
C GLU A 21 -22.88 9.51 8.63
N LEU A 22 -21.70 9.20 9.18
CA LEU A 22 -21.06 7.89 9.03
C LEU A 22 -21.48 6.97 10.18
N THR A 23 -22.34 5.99 9.89
CA THR A 23 -22.85 5.03 10.87
C THR A 23 -22.43 3.58 10.56
N GLY A 24 -22.44 2.73 11.58
CA GLY A 24 -22.03 1.32 11.47
C GLY A 24 -20.52 1.15 11.24
N ILE A 25 -19.71 2.00 11.88
CA ILE A 25 -18.26 1.92 11.86
C ILE A 25 -17.81 0.96 12.96
N ASP A 26 -17.04 -0.05 12.59
CA ASP A 26 -16.55 -1.07 13.53
C ASP A 26 -15.25 -0.64 14.22
N GLU A 27 -14.41 0.14 13.53
CA GLU A 27 -13.10 0.55 14.01
C GLU A 27 -12.68 1.89 13.38
N ILE A 28 -12.02 2.72 14.17
CA ILE A 28 -11.44 4.00 13.74
C ILE A 28 -9.97 3.99 14.16
N ALA A 29 -9.06 4.14 13.20
CA ALA A 29 -7.64 4.25 13.45
C ALA A 29 -7.26 5.69 13.88
N PRO A 30 -6.14 5.88 14.60
CA PRO A 30 -5.60 7.22 14.84
C PRO A 30 -5.32 7.97 13.53
N PHE A 31 -5.43 9.30 13.58
CA PHE A 31 -5.03 10.13 12.45
C PHE A 31 -3.53 10.00 12.14
N SER A 32 -3.21 9.85 10.86
CA SER A 32 -1.86 9.99 10.29
C SER A 32 -1.93 10.90 9.07
N GLU A 33 -1.05 11.90 8.99
CA GLU A 33 -0.99 12.84 7.85
C GLU A 33 -2.32 13.55 7.54
N GLY A 34 -3.16 13.74 8.56
CA GLY A 34 -4.46 14.41 8.44
C GLY A 34 -5.63 13.49 8.05
N LEU A 35 -5.39 12.20 7.83
CA LEU A 35 -6.42 11.21 7.53
C LEU A 35 -6.50 10.11 8.60
N ALA A 36 -7.69 9.60 8.87
CA ALA A 36 -7.92 8.44 9.73
C ALA A 36 -8.62 7.33 8.94
N ALA A 37 -8.11 6.10 9.03
CA ALA A 37 -8.78 4.96 8.42
C ALA A 37 -9.98 4.54 9.29
N ILE A 38 -11.10 4.22 8.65
CA ILE A 38 -12.30 3.71 9.31
C ILE A 38 -12.70 2.38 8.68
N ARG A 39 -13.10 1.40 9.50
CA ARG A 39 -13.50 0.06 9.05
C ARG A 39 -15.00 -0.14 9.14
N LYS A 40 -15.57 -0.75 8.11
CA LYS A 40 -16.94 -1.27 8.11
C LYS A 40 -16.93 -2.66 7.48
N GLY A 41 -17.22 -3.69 8.27
CA GLY A 41 -17.05 -5.07 7.82
C GLY A 41 -15.60 -5.36 7.45
N ASN A 42 -15.36 -5.88 6.25
CA ASN A 42 -14.00 -6.21 5.78
C ASN A 42 -13.33 -5.08 4.98
N GLU A 43 -13.99 -3.93 4.87
CA GLU A 43 -13.54 -2.81 4.05
C GLU A 43 -13.08 -1.65 4.92
N TRP A 44 -12.11 -0.90 4.41
CA TRP A 44 -11.62 0.34 5.03
C TRP A 44 -11.81 1.52 4.09
N GLY A 45 -12.15 2.67 4.66
CA GLY A 45 -12.13 3.97 3.99
C GLY A 45 -11.30 4.98 4.79
N PHE A 46 -11.22 6.22 4.34
CA PHE A 46 -10.52 7.29 5.08
C PHE A 46 -11.40 8.51 5.28
N ILE A 47 -11.32 9.09 6.48
CA ILE A 47 -11.93 10.37 6.81
C ILE A 47 -10.89 11.46 7.02
N ASN A 48 -11.25 12.70 6.75
CA ASN A 48 -10.48 13.88 7.14
C ASN A 48 -10.79 14.31 8.60
N LYS A 49 -10.19 15.41 9.05
CA LYS A 49 -10.35 15.93 10.42
C LYS A 49 -11.76 16.47 10.70
N GLU A 50 -12.49 16.82 9.64
CA GLU A 50 -13.88 17.26 9.67
C GLU A 50 -14.86 16.08 9.73
N GLY A 51 -14.36 14.83 9.70
CA GLY A 51 -15.17 13.61 9.74
C GLY A 51 -15.81 13.23 8.39
N GLN A 52 -15.42 13.89 7.31
CA GLN A 52 -15.92 13.61 5.97
C GLN A 52 -15.17 12.42 5.36
N LEU A 53 -15.88 11.50 4.72
CA LEU A 53 -15.26 10.40 3.97
C LEU A 53 -14.59 10.96 2.71
N VAL A 54 -13.27 10.83 2.64
CA VAL A 54 -12.45 11.33 1.52
C VAL A 54 -11.89 10.22 0.64
N ILE A 55 -11.81 8.99 1.17
CA ILE A 55 -11.56 7.79 0.36
C ILE A 55 -12.65 6.79 0.71
N GLU A 56 -13.38 6.34 -0.32
CA GLU A 56 -14.45 5.35 -0.19
C GLU A 56 -13.95 4.01 0.37
N PHE A 57 -14.89 3.22 0.90
CA PHE A 57 -14.60 1.89 1.42
C PHE A 57 -14.07 0.97 0.31
N ARG A 58 -13.01 0.24 0.62
CA ARG A 58 -12.32 -0.69 -0.27
C ARG A 58 -11.74 -1.86 0.52
N ASP A 59 -11.66 -3.03 -0.12
CA ASP A 59 -11.26 -4.31 0.50
C ASP A 59 -9.77 -4.66 0.30
N ASP A 60 -9.08 -3.89 -0.53
CA ASP A 60 -7.69 -4.10 -0.92
C ASP A 60 -6.67 -3.35 -0.07
N LEU A 61 -7.10 -2.57 0.93
CA LEU A 61 -6.18 -1.99 1.91
C LEU A 61 -5.52 -3.07 2.79
N VAL A 62 -4.23 -2.88 3.11
CA VAL A 62 -3.47 -3.82 3.94
C VAL A 62 -3.74 -3.57 5.42
N TRP A 63 -4.18 -4.61 6.14
CA TRP A 63 -4.40 -4.58 7.58
C TRP A 63 -4.44 -5.99 8.16
N ASN A 64 -4.09 -6.11 9.44
CA ASN A 64 -4.23 -7.34 10.23
C ASN A 64 -4.45 -6.97 11.71
N LYS A 65 -5.61 -7.34 12.27
CA LYS A 65 -5.97 -7.07 13.67
C LYS A 65 -4.96 -7.62 14.69
N LEU A 66 -4.27 -8.71 14.34
CA LEU A 66 -3.28 -9.40 15.17
C LEU A 66 -1.83 -9.08 14.75
N ALA A 67 -1.62 -8.04 13.94
CA ALA A 67 -0.29 -7.64 13.49
C ALA A 67 0.65 -7.37 14.68
N ASN A 68 1.89 -7.84 14.58
CA ASN A 68 2.96 -7.43 15.47
C ASN A 68 3.59 -6.15 14.92
N THR A 69 3.24 -5.00 15.50
CA THR A 69 3.72 -3.67 15.07
C THR A 69 5.22 -3.44 15.25
N SER A 70 5.95 -4.40 15.84
CA SER A 70 7.42 -4.38 15.87
C SER A 70 8.07 -4.88 14.57
N ILE A 71 7.27 -5.48 13.68
CA ILE A 71 7.71 -5.92 12.35
C ILE A 71 7.47 -4.76 11.37
N ASN A 72 8.51 -4.38 10.62
CA ASN A 72 8.47 -3.22 9.73
C ASN A 72 8.07 -3.58 8.29
N ASP A 73 7.27 -4.62 8.09
CA ASP A 73 6.82 -5.09 6.79
C ASP A 73 5.29 -5.25 6.74
N VAL A 74 4.75 -5.79 5.65
CA VAL A 74 3.29 -5.94 5.46
C VAL A 74 2.59 -6.68 6.60
N SER A 75 3.28 -7.57 7.30
CA SER A 75 2.72 -8.33 8.43
C SER A 75 2.55 -7.52 9.72
N GLY A 76 3.25 -6.39 9.83
CA GLY A 76 3.19 -5.46 10.95
C GLY A 76 2.09 -4.41 10.85
N ILE A 77 1.34 -4.35 9.74
CA ILE A 77 0.33 -3.34 9.49
C ILE A 77 -0.97 -3.70 10.23
N ARG A 78 -1.23 -3.04 11.36
CA ARG A 78 -2.45 -3.27 12.16
C ARG A 78 -3.71 -2.72 11.50
N PHE A 79 -3.60 -1.53 10.93
CA PHE A 79 -4.66 -0.81 10.24
C PHE A 79 -4.04 0.03 9.10
N PRO A 80 -4.81 0.40 8.08
CA PRO A 80 -4.31 1.25 7.00
C PRO A 80 -3.97 2.65 7.53
N GLN A 81 -2.86 3.21 7.07
CA GLN A 81 -2.48 4.58 7.38
C GLN A 81 -1.65 5.17 6.24
N PHE A 82 -1.60 6.50 6.16
CA PHE A 82 -0.71 7.19 5.25
C PHE A 82 0.63 7.48 5.93
N LYS A 83 1.72 7.16 5.23
CA LYS A 83 3.11 7.52 5.54
C LYS A 83 3.76 8.07 4.29
N ASN A 84 4.33 9.26 4.38
CA ASN A 84 4.85 10.05 3.26
C ASN A 84 3.87 10.13 2.07
N GLY A 85 2.58 10.32 2.36
CA GLY A 85 1.52 10.41 1.35
C GLY A 85 1.21 9.10 0.63
N ARG A 86 1.61 7.95 1.18
CA ARG A 86 1.32 6.63 0.60
C ARG A 86 0.63 5.71 1.61
N CYS A 87 -0.36 4.96 1.13
CA CYS A 87 -1.02 3.92 1.90
C CYS A 87 -0.96 2.59 1.14
N MET A 88 -0.68 1.50 1.84
CA MET A 88 -0.43 0.21 1.22
C MET A 88 -1.72 -0.50 0.82
N ILE A 89 -1.73 -1.05 -0.38
CA ILE A 89 -2.81 -1.88 -0.92
C ILE A 89 -2.27 -3.25 -1.34
N LYS A 90 -3.16 -4.21 -1.59
CA LYS A 90 -2.84 -5.56 -2.03
C LYS A 90 -3.65 -5.99 -3.24
N ARG A 91 -3.11 -6.90 -4.04
CA ARG A 91 -3.81 -7.57 -5.16
C ARG A 91 -3.40 -9.04 -5.20
N ILE A 92 -4.30 -9.92 -5.64
CA ILE A 92 -3.96 -11.33 -5.87
C ILE A 92 -3.50 -11.48 -7.33
N MET A 93 -2.32 -12.05 -7.54
CA MET A 93 -1.90 -12.56 -8.85
C MET A 93 -2.70 -13.84 -9.13
N GLU A 94 -3.66 -13.77 -10.06
CA GLU A 94 -4.67 -14.82 -10.25
C GLU A 94 -4.07 -16.17 -10.67
N GLU A 95 -3.04 -16.18 -11.51
CA GLU A 95 -2.41 -17.42 -11.99
C GLU A 95 -1.70 -18.19 -10.86
N GLU A 96 -1.12 -17.49 -9.89
CA GLU A 96 -0.32 -18.07 -8.81
C GLU A 96 -1.06 -18.13 -7.47
N GLU A 97 -2.19 -17.43 -7.36
CA GLU A 97 -2.94 -17.14 -6.14
C GLU A 97 -2.07 -16.52 -5.04
N ILE A 98 -1.19 -15.59 -5.42
CA ILE A 98 -0.22 -14.94 -4.53
C ILE A 98 -0.57 -13.48 -4.33
N VAL A 99 -0.50 -13.02 -3.08
CA VAL A 99 -0.76 -11.62 -2.75
C VAL A 99 0.49 -10.79 -3.05
N THR A 100 0.28 -9.71 -3.80
CA THR A 100 1.24 -8.65 -4.08
C THR A 100 0.74 -7.34 -3.48
N TYR A 101 1.65 -6.40 -3.31
CA TYR A 101 1.43 -5.16 -2.58
C TYR A 101 1.92 -3.97 -3.38
N GLY A 102 1.23 -2.85 -3.22
CA GLY A 102 1.52 -1.57 -3.87
C GLY A 102 1.06 -0.42 -2.99
N PHE A 103 0.93 0.78 -3.55
CA PHE A 103 0.53 1.97 -2.80
C PHE A 103 -0.44 2.86 -3.56
N ILE A 104 -1.36 3.45 -2.80
CA ILE A 104 -2.23 4.55 -3.23
C ILE A 104 -1.78 5.89 -2.66
N ASN A 105 -2.22 6.98 -3.29
CA ASN A 105 -2.11 8.34 -2.76
C ASN A 105 -3.35 8.75 -1.93
N PRO A 106 -3.36 9.95 -1.32
CA PRO A 106 -4.50 10.43 -0.52
C PRO A 106 -5.79 10.66 -1.32
N GLU A 107 -5.73 10.67 -2.65
CA GLU A 107 -6.92 10.67 -3.52
C GLU A 107 -7.45 9.26 -3.82
N GLY A 108 -6.85 8.21 -3.24
CA GLY A 108 -7.25 6.81 -3.45
C GLY A 108 -6.70 6.18 -4.73
N LYS A 109 -5.90 6.91 -5.52
CA LYS A 109 -5.36 6.43 -6.80
C LYS A 109 -4.11 5.60 -6.58
N VAL A 110 -4.00 4.48 -7.30
CA VAL A 110 -2.79 3.65 -7.33
C VAL A 110 -1.64 4.45 -7.94
N ILE A 111 -0.54 4.60 -7.21
CA ILE A 111 0.69 5.24 -7.68
C ILE A 111 1.78 4.20 -7.91
N ILE A 112 1.84 3.19 -7.05
CA ILE A 112 2.78 2.08 -7.15
C ILE A 112 1.93 0.83 -7.32
N GLU A 113 2.02 0.20 -8.49
CA GLU A 113 1.23 -0.99 -8.80
C GLU A 113 1.57 -2.14 -7.83
N PRO A 114 0.58 -3.00 -7.50
CA PRO A 114 0.82 -4.20 -6.71
C PRO A 114 1.70 -5.23 -7.44
N GLU A 115 3.01 -5.02 -7.36
CA GLU A 115 4.05 -5.88 -7.99
C GLU A 115 5.10 -6.34 -6.97
N TYR A 116 4.88 -6.06 -5.68
CA TYR A 116 5.82 -6.39 -4.62
C TYR A 116 5.29 -7.53 -3.75
N LEU A 117 6.10 -8.53 -3.47
CA LEU A 117 5.73 -9.65 -2.58
C LEU A 117 5.79 -9.29 -1.10
N ASN A 118 6.60 -8.29 -0.75
CA ASN A 118 6.71 -7.74 0.58
C ASN A 118 7.16 -6.26 0.47
N LEU A 119 6.73 -5.42 1.40
CA LEU A 119 6.98 -3.98 1.45
C LEU A 119 7.07 -3.49 2.89
N THR A 120 7.91 -2.50 3.14
CA THR A 120 7.83 -1.64 4.33
C THR A 120 6.83 -0.51 4.08
N GLU A 121 6.35 0.14 5.15
CA GLU A 121 5.80 1.50 4.99
C GLU A 121 6.90 2.48 4.56
N PHE A 122 6.48 3.62 4.02
CA PHE A 122 7.42 4.69 3.69
C PHE A 122 7.97 5.34 4.96
N ASN A 123 9.27 5.64 4.95
CA ASN A 123 9.95 6.44 5.94
C ASN A 123 10.94 7.38 5.23
N GLU A 124 10.93 8.67 5.55
CA GLU A 124 11.71 9.70 4.85
C GLU A 124 11.57 9.68 3.33
N GLY A 125 10.40 9.26 2.81
CA GLY A 125 10.13 9.21 1.37
C GLY A 125 10.63 7.96 0.65
N TYR A 126 11.16 6.96 1.38
CA TYR A 126 11.62 5.70 0.81
C TYR A 126 10.95 4.48 1.46
N ALA A 127 10.83 3.41 0.70
CA ALA A 127 10.39 2.10 1.18
C ALA A 127 11.33 1.02 0.65
N VAL A 128 11.42 -0.11 1.35
CA VAL A 128 12.09 -1.31 0.87
C VAL A 128 11.04 -2.32 0.42
N GLY A 129 11.23 -2.93 -0.74
CA GLY A 129 10.31 -3.91 -1.28
C GLY A 129 10.98 -5.08 -1.97
N ILE A 130 10.24 -6.18 -2.14
CA ILE A 130 10.64 -7.32 -2.97
C ILE A 130 9.79 -7.31 -4.23
N LEU A 131 10.32 -6.73 -5.30
CA LEU A 131 9.68 -6.71 -6.61
C LEU A 131 9.74 -8.11 -7.22
N VAL A 132 8.59 -8.62 -7.69
CA VAL A 132 8.53 -9.86 -8.45
C VAL A 132 8.41 -9.59 -9.93
N THR A 133 9.29 -10.20 -10.72
CA THR A 133 9.18 -10.23 -12.18
C THR A 133 8.98 -11.65 -12.66
N LYS A 134 8.11 -11.83 -13.66
CA LYS A 134 7.74 -13.12 -14.25
C LYS A 134 8.13 -13.14 -15.72
N ASP A 135 9.10 -13.98 -16.07
CA ASP A 135 9.56 -14.15 -17.45
C ASP A 135 9.03 -15.47 -18.03
N PHE A 136 8.37 -15.41 -19.20
CA PHE A 136 7.95 -16.63 -19.92
C PHE A 136 9.15 -17.34 -20.53
N ARG A 137 9.34 -18.62 -20.19
CA ARG A 137 10.46 -19.45 -20.66
C ARG A 137 10.08 -20.41 -21.79
N GLY A 138 8.79 -20.61 -22.04
CA GLY A 138 8.31 -21.55 -23.05
C GLY A 138 7.27 -22.51 -22.49
N LYS A 139 7.03 -23.60 -23.20
CA LYS A 139 6.13 -24.68 -22.77
C LYS A 139 6.90 -25.96 -22.53
N ASN A 140 6.50 -26.74 -21.54
CA ASN A 140 7.03 -28.10 -21.38
C ASN A 140 6.40 -29.08 -22.39
N ASN A 141 6.82 -30.34 -22.36
CA ASN A 141 6.31 -31.40 -23.24
C ASN A 141 4.80 -31.68 -23.06
N PHE A 142 4.19 -31.18 -21.98
CA PHE A 142 2.77 -31.25 -21.69
C PHE A 142 2.01 -29.97 -22.07
N GLN A 143 2.65 -29.07 -22.83
CA GLN A 143 2.11 -27.78 -23.26
C GLN A 143 1.81 -26.78 -22.11
N LEU A 144 2.32 -27.04 -20.91
CA LEU A 144 2.18 -26.13 -19.77
C LEU A 144 3.20 -25.00 -19.88
N ASN A 145 2.75 -23.76 -19.67
CA ASN A 145 3.61 -22.58 -19.63
C ASN A 145 4.62 -22.70 -18.47
N ILE A 146 5.90 -22.50 -18.77
CA ILE A 146 6.98 -22.41 -17.80
C ILE A 146 7.33 -20.94 -17.64
N TYR A 147 7.32 -20.47 -16.41
CA TYR A 147 7.77 -19.14 -16.04
C TYR A 147 8.99 -19.22 -15.14
N ASP A 148 9.85 -18.22 -15.25
CA ASP A 148 10.96 -17.99 -14.33
C ASP A 148 10.66 -16.74 -13.52
N TYR A 149 10.68 -16.88 -12.19
CA TYR A 149 10.42 -15.78 -11.28
C TYR A 149 11.73 -15.27 -10.71
N LYS A 150 11.86 -13.94 -10.69
CA LYS A 150 12.98 -13.25 -10.09
C LYS A 150 12.47 -12.29 -9.03
N PHE A 151 13.07 -12.35 -7.85
CA PHE A 151 12.77 -11.46 -6.76
C PHE A 151 13.91 -10.47 -6.60
N SER A 152 13.60 -9.20 -6.76
CA SER A 152 14.54 -8.10 -6.60
C SER A 152 14.18 -7.33 -5.34
N GLU A 153 15.05 -7.38 -4.34
CA GLU A 153 14.94 -6.52 -3.17
C GLU A 153 15.47 -5.14 -3.54
N VAL A 154 14.61 -4.12 -3.42
CA VAL A 154 14.86 -2.77 -3.92
C VAL A 154 14.53 -1.71 -2.89
N LEU A 155 15.21 -0.57 -2.98
CA LEU A 155 14.80 0.69 -2.38
C LEU A 155 14.04 1.49 -3.44
N LEU A 156 12.85 1.97 -3.11
CA LEU A 156 12.01 2.77 -4.00
C LEU A 156 11.60 4.09 -3.34
N ASP A 157 11.38 5.11 -4.16
CA ASP A 157 10.87 6.41 -3.72
C ASP A 157 9.32 6.46 -3.73
N THR A 158 8.75 7.58 -3.30
CA THR A 158 7.28 7.77 -3.27
C THR A 158 6.61 7.74 -4.64
N LYS A 159 7.34 7.87 -5.76
CA LYS A 159 6.80 7.78 -7.12
C LYS A 159 6.81 6.34 -7.63
N GLY A 160 7.52 5.44 -6.95
CA GLY A 160 7.76 4.07 -7.39
C GLY A 160 9.05 3.90 -8.18
N ASP A 161 9.87 4.96 -8.30
CA ASP A 161 11.14 4.88 -8.99
C ASP A 161 12.11 4.03 -8.16
N ILE A 162 12.76 3.05 -8.79
CA ILE A 162 13.74 2.19 -8.13
C ILE A 162 15.05 2.96 -7.98
N MET A 163 15.39 3.28 -6.73
CA MET A 163 16.60 4.04 -6.38
C MET A 163 17.82 3.14 -6.26
N LEU A 164 17.64 1.94 -5.72
CA LEU A 164 18.72 0.99 -5.50
C LEU A 164 18.23 -0.44 -5.61
N LEU A 165 18.97 -1.25 -6.36
CA LEU A 165 18.86 -2.71 -6.31
C LEU A 165 19.77 -3.25 -5.20
N ILE A 166 19.20 -3.93 -4.21
CA ILE A 166 19.91 -4.37 -3.02
C ILE A 166 20.36 -5.81 -3.15
N ASN A 167 19.42 -6.71 -3.46
CA ASN A 167 19.66 -8.14 -3.63
C ASN A 167 18.79 -8.69 -4.78
N LYS A 168 19.25 -9.77 -5.40
CA LYS A 168 18.47 -10.54 -6.38
C LYS A 168 18.44 -12.01 -6.01
N ARG A 169 17.31 -12.67 -6.26
CA ARG A 169 17.12 -14.11 -6.15
C ARG A 169 16.42 -14.59 -7.42
N ASP A 170 17.04 -15.51 -8.13
CA ASP A 170 16.55 -16.04 -9.42
C ASP A 170 16.16 -17.51 -9.28
N GLY A 171 15.45 -18.04 -10.29
CA GLY A 171 15.12 -19.46 -10.36
C GLY A 171 14.08 -19.89 -9.33
N ILE A 172 13.21 -18.98 -8.91
CA ILE A 172 12.22 -19.26 -7.87
C ILE A 172 11.00 -19.91 -8.51
N SER A 173 10.60 -21.07 -7.98
CA SER A 173 9.34 -21.71 -8.36
C SER A 173 8.21 -21.18 -7.48
N MET A 174 7.34 -20.35 -8.08
CA MET A 174 6.17 -19.82 -7.40
C MET A 174 4.98 -20.79 -7.52
N SER A 175 4.46 -21.20 -6.37
CA SER A 175 3.19 -21.94 -6.26
C SER A 175 2.60 -21.66 -4.89
N LYS A 176 1.29 -21.41 -4.78
CA LYS A 176 0.59 -21.15 -3.51
C LYS A 176 0.96 -22.12 -2.38
N ARG A 177 1.08 -23.43 -2.69
CA ARG A 177 1.39 -24.47 -1.69
C ARG A 177 2.74 -24.33 -1.01
N ARG A 178 3.69 -23.65 -1.64
CA ARG A 178 5.07 -23.46 -1.15
C ARG A 178 5.41 -21.98 -0.97
N TYR A 179 4.43 -21.10 -1.13
CA TYR A 179 4.65 -19.67 -0.99
C TYR A 179 4.69 -19.32 0.50
N GLU A 180 5.80 -18.72 0.90
CA GLU A 180 5.97 -18.04 2.18
C GLU A 180 6.32 -16.59 1.89
N LEU A 181 5.82 -15.67 2.73
CA LEU A 181 6.12 -14.25 2.59
C LEU A 181 7.64 -14.05 2.62
N PRO A 182 8.26 -13.54 1.55
CA PRO A 182 9.71 -13.43 1.51
C PRO A 182 10.19 -12.34 2.49
N GLU A 183 11.14 -12.69 3.36
CA GLU A 183 11.73 -11.74 4.30
C GLU A 183 12.56 -10.66 3.60
N LEU A 184 12.34 -9.42 4.02
CA LEU A 184 13.20 -8.27 3.73
C LEU A 184 14.50 -8.41 4.52
N ARG A 185 15.62 -8.42 3.81
CA ARG A 185 16.97 -8.43 4.40
C ARG A 185 17.51 -7.02 4.56
N ALA A 186 16.94 -6.03 3.89
CA ALA A 186 17.31 -4.65 4.03
C ALA A 186 16.38 -3.88 4.96
N LYS A 187 16.96 -2.94 5.70
CA LYS A 187 16.27 -2.00 6.57
C LYS A 187 16.76 -0.61 6.25
N PHE A 188 15.87 0.21 5.68
CA PHE A 188 16.12 1.62 5.50
C PHE A 188 16.25 2.30 6.87
N LEU A 189 17.32 3.05 7.08
CA LEU A 189 17.60 3.73 8.35
C LEU A 189 17.44 5.24 8.22
N SER A 190 17.99 5.82 7.16
CA SER A 190 17.87 7.24 6.82
C SER A 190 18.24 7.45 5.35
N VAL A 191 18.00 8.66 4.84
CA VAL A 191 18.47 9.07 3.49
C VAL A 191 19.98 8.90 3.26
N LYS A 192 20.78 8.70 4.31
CA LYS A 192 22.24 8.48 4.23
C LYS A 192 22.66 7.02 4.45
N SER A 193 21.76 6.14 4.89
CA SER A 193 22.16 4.80 5.33
C SER A 193 21.10 3.71 5.21
N LEU A 194 21.58 2.51 4.87
CA LEU A 194 20.81 1.28 4.71
C LEU A 194 21.52 0.15 5.44
N ALA A 195 20.81 -0.61 6.27
CA ALA A 195 21.35 -1.86 6.83
C ALA A 195 20.90 -3.05 5.98
N VAL A 196 21.83 -3.91 5.57
CA VAL A 196 21.55 -5.10 4.76
C VAL A 196 22.03 -6.35 5.49
N LYS A 197 21.14 -7.33 5.66
CA LYS A 197 21.45 -8.63 6.27
C LYS A 197 22.04 -9.56 5.22
N LEU A 198 23.27 -9.97 5.43
CA LEU A 198 23.99 -10.89 4.55
C LEU A 198 23.52 -12.34 4.74
N PRO A 199 23.80 -13.25 3.78
CA PRO A 199 23.53 -14.68 3.94
C PRO A 199 24.16 -15.31 5.19
N SER A 200 25.24 -14.71 5.70
CA SER A 200 25.89 -15.10 6.96
C SER A 200 25.13 -14.68 8.22
N ASN A 201 23.92 -14.12 8.09
CA ASN A 201 23.12 -13.50 9.16
C ASN A 201 23.78 -12.30 9.86
N LYS A 202 24.89 -11.77 9.33
CA LYS A 202 25.51 -10.53 9.79
C LYS A 202 24.92 -9.32 9.07
N TRP A 203 24.99 -8.16 9.72
CA TRP A 203 24.55 -6.89 9.13
C TRP A 203 25.71 -6.13 8.51
N GLU A 204 25.46 -5.55 7.35
CA GLU A 204 26.33 -4.62 6.66
C GLU A 204 25.63 -3.25 6.63
N LEU A 205 26.32 -2.19 7.05
CA LEU A 205 25.82 -0.82 6.93
C LEU A 205 26.35 -0.21 5.64
N ARG A 206 25.45 0.15 4.73
CA ARG A 206 25.77 0.82 3.47
C ARG A 206 25.42 2.28 3.57
N LYS A 207 26.30 3.14 3.03
CA LYS A 207 25.98 4.55 2.81
C LYS A 207 25.15 4.67 1.53
N LEU A 208 24.19 5.60 1.56
CA LEU A 208 23.36 5.93 0.41
C LEU A 208 23.77 7.31 -0.11
N GLU A 209 23.88 7.42 -1.43
CA GLU A 209 24.05 8.68 -2.16
C GLU A 209 22.83 8.83 -3.08
N LEU A 210 21.71 9.25 -2.47
CA LEU A 210 20.40 9.44 -3.10
C LEU A 210 20.20 10.90 -3.53
#